data_AF-A0A2N1NIW6-F1
#
_entry.id   AF-A0A2N1NIW6-F1
#
_cell.length_a   1.000
_cell.length_b   1.000
_cell.length_c   1.000
_cell.angle_alpha   90.00
_cell.angle_beta   90.00
_cell.angle_gamma   90.00
#
_symmetry.space_group_name_H-M   'P 1'
#
loop_
_entity.id
_entity.type
_entity.pdbx_description
1 polymer ?
#
loop_
_entity_poly.entity_id
_entity_poly.type
_entity_poly.pdbx_seq_one_letter_code
_entity_poly.pdbx_strand_id
1 'polypeptide(L)'
;IIVKYTHRYNKNAHELCSNIGKAPGLLHVGTTCGFYYVVMEYIEGVKLRDCFLSRSEYDKIFKDIEEAISLLHLNDIVFADLRGSNILVIKDENKECRGMLVDFDWAGTNNVDSYPPFMNPSINWPTGAQDRMPLKMEHDIYWLNYLK
;
A
#
# COMPACT_ATOMS: atom_id res chain seq x y z
N ILE A 1 16.65 1.27 9.05
CA ILE A 1 16.43 0.89 7.64
C ILE A 1 15.81 -0.50 7.56
N ILE A 2 15.02 -0.77 6.53
CA ILE A 2 14.50 -2.09 6.17
C ILE A 2 15.05 -2.48 4.81
N VAL A 3 15.40 -3.76 4.64
CA VAL A 3 15.74 -4.35 3.34
C VAL A 3 14.75 -5.47 3.05
N LYS A 4 13.96 -5.33 1.98
CA LYS A 4 12.99 -6.31 1.52
C LYS A 4 13.46 -6.94 0.21
N TYR A 5 13.33 -8.26 0.09
CA TYR A 5 13.51 -8.97 -1.18
C TYR A 5 12.15 -9.38 -1.72
N THR A 6 11.91 -9.13 -3.01
CA THR A 6 10.63 -9.47 -3.67
C THR A 6 10.79 -9.68 -5.17
N HIS A 7 9.87 -10.41 -5.79
CA HIS A 7 9.88 -10.65 -7.24
C HIS A 7 9.31 -9.50 -8.06
N ARG A 8 8.45 -8.67 -7.46
CA ARG A 8 7.80 -7.54 -8.12
C ARG A 8 7.82 -6.35 -7.18
N TYR A 9 8.06 -5.17 -7.73
CA TYR A 9 8.06 -3.95 -6.94
C TYR A 9 7.69 -2.74 -7.80
N ASN A 10 6.67 -2.01 -7.38
CA ASN A 10 6.32 -0.75 -8.04
C ASN A 10 7.06 0.42 -7.39
N LYS A 11 8.25 0.72 -7.92
CA LYS A 11 9.08 1.84 -7.46
C LYS A 11 8.34 3.18 -7.55
N ASN A 12 7.67 3.44 -8.68
CA ASN A 12 6.99 4.71 -8.92
C ASN A 12 5.86 4.96 -7.92
N ALA A 13 5.03 3.93 -7.65
CA ALA A 13 3.97 4.01 -6.66
C ALA A 13 4.52 4.36 -5.26
N HIS A 14 5.61 3.71 -4.87
CA HIS A 14 6.26 4.00 -3.58
C HIS A 14 6.79 5.43 -3.53
N GLU A 15 7.51 5.89 -4.57
CA GLU A 15 8.04 7.26 -4.62
C GLU A 15 6.93 8.31 -4.57
N LEU A 16 5.83 8.12 -5.30
CA LEU A 16 4.67 9.02 -5.25
C LEU A 16 4.11 9.16 -3.84
N CYS A 17 3.84 8.04 -3.15
CA CYS A 17 3.33 8.07 -1.78
C CYS A 17 4.37 8.60 -0.77
N SER A 18 5.64 8.29 -0.96
CA SER A 18 6.74 8.73 -0.09
C SER A 18 6.93 10.25 -0.16
N ASN A 19 6.84 10.83 -1.37
CA ASN A 19 6.98 12.28 -1.60
C ASN A 19 5.91 13.12 -0.91
N ILE A 20 4.73 12.56 -0.62
CA ILE A 20 3.67 13.21 0.14
C ILE A 20 3.59 12.74 1.61
N GLY A 21 4.61 12.02 2.09
CA GLY A 21 4.71 11.55 3.47
C GLY A 21 3.71 10.43 3.83
N LYS A 22 3.17 9.72 2.84
CA LYS A 22 2.20 8.61 3.04
C LYS A 22 2.82 7.23 2.80
N ALA A 23 4.14 7.15 2.73
CA ALA A 23 4.90 5.91 2.74
C ALA A 23 6.28 6.19 3.34
N PRO A 24 7.00 5.16 3.82
CA PRO A 24 8.41 5.31 4.24
C PRO A 24 9.27 5.93 3.14
N GLY A 25 10.39 6.57 3.49
CA GLY A 25 11.39 7.01 2.52
C GLY A 25 11.93 5.82 1.71
N LEU A 26 11.86 5.89 0.38
CA LEU A 26 12.51 4.92 -0.50
C LEU A 26 13.98 5.32 -0.72
N LEU A 27 14.91 4.53 -0.18
CA LEU A 27 16.33 4.85 -0.18
C LEU A 27 17.04 4.29 -1.42
N HIS A 28 16.70 3.05 -1.81
CA HIS A 28 17.28 2.40 -2.99
C HIS A 28 16.43 1.24 -3.49
N VAL A 29 16.43 1.02 -4.80
CA VAL A 29 15.87 -0.19 -5.43
C VAL A 29 16.92 -0.73 -6.38
N GLY A 30 17.27 -2.00 -6.23
CA GLY A 30 18.10 -2.71 -7.20
C GLY A 30 17.60 -4.12 -7.44
N THR A 31 18.29 -4.84 -8.32
CA THR A 31 17.96 -6.23 -8.64
C THR A 31 19.15 -7.15 -8.40
N THR A 32 18.88 -8.37 -7.93
CA THR A 32 19.87 -9.43 -7.76
C THR A 32 19.20 -10.79 -7.90
N CYS A 33 19.80 -11.72 -8.65
CA CYS A 33 19.32 -13.10 -8.80
C CYS A 33 17.81 -13.24 -9.13
N GLY A 34 17.24 -12.32 -9.91
CA GLY A 34 15.81 -12.34 -10.27
C GLY A 34 14.86 -11.78 -9.20
N PHE A 35 15.39 -11.14 -8.15
CA PHE A 35 14.65 -10.42 -7.13
C PHE A 35 14.97 -8.93 -7.19
N TYR A 36 14.00 -8.11 -6.83
CA TYR A 36 14.26 -6.78 -6.31
C TYR A 36 14.79 -6.89 -4.89
N TYR A 37 15.78 -6.06 -4.55
CA TYR A 37 16.08 -5.70 -3.18
C TYR A 37 15.75 -4.22 -2.99
N VAL A 38 14.88 -3.95 -2.02
CA VAL A 38 14.31 -2.63 -1.77
C VAL A 38 14.80 -2.18 -0.41
N VAL A 39 15.53 -1.06 -0.38
CA VAL A 39 16.02 -0.42 0.83
C VAL A 39 15.13 0.78 1.11
N MET A 40 14.51 0.81 2.27
CA MET A 40 13.62 1.89 2.69
C MET A 40 13.87 2.27 4.14
N GLU A 41 13.32 3.40 4.55
CA GLU A 41 13.35 3.83 5.94
C GLU A 41 12.68 2.80 6.85
N TYR A 42 13.22 2.67 8.06
CA TYR A 42 12.52 1.96 9.11
C TYR A 42 11.65 2.97 9.83
N ILE A 43 10.35 2.71 9.85
CA ILE A 43 9.37 3.51 10.57
C ILE A 43 8.84 2.68 11.72
N GLU A 44 8.93 3.21 12.94
CA GLU A 44 8.30 2.61 14.11
C GLU A 44 6.80 2.85 14.04
N GLY A 45 6.04 1.77 13.89
CA GLY A 45 4.58 1.82 13.78
C GLY A 45 3.95 0.45 13.92
N VAL A 46 2.62 0.43 13.98
CA VAL A 46 1.82 -0.80 14.14
C VAL A 46 0.89 -0.93 12.95
N LYS A 47 0.68 -2.15 12.45
CA LYS A 47 -0.24 -2.38 11.33
C LYS A 47 -1.66 -2.01 11.74
N LEU A 48 -2.41 -1.34 10.87
CA LEU A 48 -3.77 -0.89 11.15
C LEU A 48 -4.68 -2.03 11.64
N ARG A 49 -4.55 -3.22 11.05
CA ARG A 49 -5.34 -4.41 11.45
C ARG A 49 -5.12 -4.86 12.90
N ASP A 50 -4.00 -4.46 13.51
CA ASP A 50 -3.56 -4.89 14.84
C ASP A 50 -3.72 -3.73 15.88
N CYS A 51 -4.33 -2.61 15.48
CA CYS A 51 -4.50 -1.41 16.30
C CYS A 51 -5.90 -1.30 16.93
N PHE A 52 -5.95 -0.72 18.13
CA PHE A 52 -7.18 -0.24 18.77
C PHE A 52 -7.18 1.29 18.78
N LEU A 53 -8.00 1.90 17.92
CA LEU A 53 -7.99 3.34 17.68
C LEU A 53 -9.34 3.95 18.06
N SER A 54 -9.30 5.19 18.55
CA SER A 54 -10.50 6.01 18.62
C SER A 54 -11.01 6.35 17.22
N ARG A 55 -12.30 6.71 17.10
CA ARG A 55 -12.89 7.08 15.81
C ARG A 55 -12.14 8.25 15.15
N SER A 56 -11.76 9.26 15.95
CA SER A 56 -11.06 10.44 15.44
C SER A 56 -9.65 10.13 14.93
N GLU A 57 -8.90 9.24 15.59
CA GLU A 57 -7.60 8.77 15.10
C GLU A 57 -7.76 7.98 13.80
N TYR A 58 -8.74 7.08 13.76
CA TYR A 58 -9.03 6.28 12.58
C TYR A 58 -9.42 7.15 11.38
N ASP A 59 -10.28 8.16 11.58
CA ASP A 59 -10.69 9.07 10.51
C ASP A 59 -9.51 9.88 9.94
N LYS A 60 -8.49 10.21 10.76
CA LYS A 60 -7.26 10.86 10.27
C LYS A 60 -6.41 9.91 9.42
N ILE A 61 -6.21 8.69 9.90
CA ILE A 61 -5.50 7.64 9.15
C ILE A 61 -6.22 7.36 7.83
N PHE A 62 -7.54 7.23 7.85
CA PHE A 62 -8.33 6.98 6.65
C PHE A 62 -8.14 8.08 5.60
N LYS A 63 -8.16 9.36 6.02
CA LYS A 63 -7.89 10.49 5.12
C LYS A 63 -6.49 10.43 4.50
N ASP A 64 -5.49 10.03 5.27
CA ASP A 64 -4.12 9.85 4.76
C ASP A 64 -4.05 8.78 3.68
N ILE A 65 -4.77 7.67 3.88
CA ILE A 65 -4.82 6.57 2.93
C ILE A 65 -5.64 6.95 1.69
N GLU A 66 -6.77 7.64 1.85
CA GLU A 66 -7.57 8.15 0.74
C GLU A 66 -6.77 9.14 -0.13
N GLU A 67 -5.96 10.01 0.48
CA GLU A 67 -5.06 10.93 -0.21
C GLU A 67 -4.00 10.16 -1.02
N ALA A 68 -3.35 9.15 -0.41
CA ALA A 68 -2.36 8.33 -1.09
C ALA A 68 -2.93 7.56 -2.28
N ILE A 69 -4.11 6.94 -2.12
CA ILE A 69 -4.78 6.19 -3.19
C ILE A 69 -5.25 7.12 -4.30
N SER A 70 -5.78 8.29 -3.95
CA SER A 70 -6.16 9.32 -4.93
C SER A 70 -4.96 9.74 -5.79
N LEU A 71 -3.79 9.95 -5.18
CA LEU A 71 -2.57 10.27 -5.93
C LEU A 71 -2.14 9.14 -6.87
N LEU A 72 -2.20 7.88 -6.42
CA LEU A 72 -1.87 6.74 -7.27
C LEU A 72 -2.83 6.63 -8.47
N HIS A 73 -4.14 6.78 -8.23
CA HIS A 73 -5.16 6.71 -9.29
C HIS A 73 -4.99 7.84 -10.31
N LEU A 74 -4.65 9.05 -9.88
CA LEU A 74 -4.31 10.17 -10.78
C LEU A 74 -3.11 9.88 -11.70
N ASN A 75 -2.24 8.94 -11.30
CA ASN A 75 -1.08 8.48 -12.07
C ASN A 75 -1.33 7.11 -12.73
N ASP A 76 -2.58 6.69 -12.88
CA ASP A 76 -3.01 5.42 -13.49
C ASP A 76 -2.47 4.16 -12.78
N ILE A 77 -2.18 4.26 -11.49
CA ILE A 77 -1.66 3.17 -10.65
C ILE A 77 -2.74 2.68 -9.70
N VAL A 78 -2.93 1.36 -9.65
CA VAL A 78 -3.75 0.65 -8.66
C VAL A 78 -2.81 0.09 -7.59
N PHE A 79 -3.14 0.26 -6.31
CA PHE A 79 -2.34 -0.29 -5.19
C PHE A 79 -2.57 -1.81 -5.03
N ALA A 80 -3.79 -2.26 -5.32
CA ALA A 80 -4.24 -3.65 -5.46
C ALA A 80 -4.31 -4.49 -4.19
N ASP A 81 -3.48 -4.21 -3.18
CA ASP A 81 -3.45 -4.92 -1.89
C ASP A 81 -3.72 -4.00 -0.69
N LEU A 82 -4.77 -3.18 -0.78
CA LEU A 82 -5.13 -2.15 0.21
C LEU A 82 -5.83 -2.72 1.45
N ARG A 83 -5.14 -3.60 2.18
CA ARG A 83 -5.64 -4.18 3.43
C ARG A 83 -5.01 -3.51 4.64
N GLY A 84 -5.66 -3.59 5.79
CA GLY A 84 -5.10 -3.09 7.07
C GLY A 84 -3.75 -3.73 7.46
N SER A 85 -3.33 -4.83 6.82
CA SER A 85 -1.99 -5.41 6.98
C SER A 85 -0.88 -4.60 6.30
N ASN A 86 -1.24 -3.77 5.32
CA ASN A 86 -0.36 -3.00 4.44
C ASN A 86 -0.51 -1.48 4.69
N ILE A 87 -1.15 -1.14 5.81
CA ILE A 87 -1.24 0.23 6.34
C ILE A 87 -0.51 0.23 7.69
N LEU A 88 0.50 1.08 7.81
CA LEU A 88 1.19 1.35 9.07
C LEU A 88 0.56 2.56 9.74
N VAL A 89 0.24 2.42 11.03
CA VAL A 89 -0.19 3.50 11.91
C VAL A 89 1.02 3.97 12.68
N ILE A 90 1.30 5.27 12.55
CA ILE A 90 2.44 5.92 13.18
C ILE A 90 1.96 7.13 13.98
N LYS A 91 2.83 7.69 14.82
CA LYS A 91 2.59 8.98 15.47
C LYS A 91 3.54 10.01 14.90
N ASP A 92 3.00 11.14 14.47
CA ASP A 92 3.83 12.28 14.05
C ASP A 92 4.45 13.01 15.26
N GLU A 93 5.19 14.08 14.99
CA GLU A 93 5.84 14.90 16.01
C GLU A 93 4.85 15.51 17.03
N ASN A 94 3.60 15.73 16.60
CA ASN A 94 2.51 16.23 17.42
C ASN A 94 1.76 15.11 18.16
N LYS A 95 2.26 13.87 18.08
CA LYS A 95 1.66 12.65 18.62
C LYS A 95 0.32 12.29 18.00
N GLU A 96 0.00 12.82 16.82
CA GLU A 96 -1.20 12.46 16.09
C GLU A 96 -1.01 11.18 15.31
N CYS A 97 -2.03 10.31 15.31
CA CYS A 97 -2.02 9.11 14.50
C CYS A 97 -2.11 9.44 13.00
N ARG A 98 -1.15 8.94 12.22
CA ARG A 98 -1.07 9.08 10.76
C ARG A 98 -0.99 7.71 10.08
N GLY A 99 -1.45 7.65 8.84
CA GLY A 99 -1.42 6.44 8.01
C GLY A 99 -0.30 6.47 6.98
N MET A 100 0.38 5.34 6.80
CA MET A 100 1.34 5.13 5.71
C MET A 100 1.05 3.82 4.98
N LEU A 101 1.10 3.83 3.65
CA LEU A 101 1.09 2.63 2.82
C LEU A 101 2.46 1.95 2.84
N VAL A 102 2.44 0.62 2.90
CA VAL A 102 3.62 -0.24 2.75
C VAL A 102 3.28 -1.43 1.84
N ASP A 103 4.29 -2.12 1.33
CA ASP A 103 4.10 -3.28 0.44
C ASP A 103 3.53 -2.95 -0.95
N PHE A 104 4.33 -2.24 -1.75
CA PHE A 104 4.00 -1.82 -3.12
C PHE A 104 4.26 -2.91 -4.17
N ASP A 105 4.36 -4.18 -3.78
CA ASP A 105 4.74 -5.28 -4.67
C ASP A 105 3.68 -5.60 -5.72
N TRP A 106 2.41 -5.34 -5.37
CA TRP A 106 1.25 -5.66 -6.20
C TRP A 106 0.72 -4.45 -6.96
N ALA A 107 1.24 -3.26 -6.66
CA ALA A 107 0.81 -2.06 -7.33
C ALA A 107 1.20 -2.09 -8.81
N GLY A 108 0.36 -1.56 -9.69
CA GLY A 108 0.56 -1.65 -11.13
C GLY A 108 -0.40 -0.77 -11.92
N THR A 109 -0.18 -0.69 -13.22
CA THR A 109 -0.99 0.15 -14.12
C THR A 109 -2.40 -0.42 -14.30
N ASN A 110 -3.40 0.43 -14.17
CA ASN A 110 -4.81 0.09 -14.29
C ASN A 110 -5.13 -0.59 -15.64
N ASN A 111 -5.85 -1.71 -15.61
CA ASN A 111 -6.19 -2.55 -16.77
C ASN A 111 -5.00 -3.09 -17.59
N VAL A 112 -3.76 -2.92 -17.13
CA VAL A 112 -2.54 -3.38 -17.83
C VAL A 112 -1.84 -4.46 -17.02
N ASP A 113 -1.51 -4.17 -15.76
CA ASP A 113 -0.90 -5.13 -14.86
C ASP A 113 -1.96 -6.07 -14.28
N SER A 114 -1.52 -7.25 -13.83
CA SER A 114 -2.38 -8.26 -13.22
C SER A 114 -1.95 -8.63 -11.81
N TYR A 115 -2.92 -9.13 -11.04
CA TYR A 115 -2.68 -9.80 -9.77
C TYR A 115 -1.73 -11.01 -9.93
N PRO A 116 -0.93 -11.34 -8.90
CA PRO A 116 -0.10 -12.54 -8.94
C PRO A 116 -0.93 -13.83 -9.00
N PRO A 117 -0.35 -14.95 -9.44
CA PRO A 117 -1.05 -16.23 -9.57
C PRO A 117 -1.10 -17.05 -8.26
N PHE A 118 -1.11 -16.36 -7.12
CA PHE A 118 -1.02 -16.98 -5.79
C PHE A 118 -1.77 -16.16 -4.74
N MET A 119 -2.88 -15.52 -5.14
CA MET A 119 -3.72 -14.78 -4.22
C MET A 119 -4.27 -15.72 -3.14
N ASN A 120 -4.37 -15.23 -1.90
CA ASN A 120 -4.91 -16.03 -0.81
C ASN A 120 -6.45 -16.19 -0.99
N PRO A 121 -6.96 -17.42 -1.15
CA PRO A 121 -8.39 -17.66 -1.39
C PRO A 121 -9.27 -17.43 -0.16
N SER A 122 -8.68 -17.31 1.04
CA SER A 122 -9.42 -17.04 2.27
C SER A 122 -9.76 -15.55 2.48
N ILE A 123 -9.29 -14.68 1.59
CA ILE A 123 -9.61 -13.25 1.61
C ILE A 123 -10.78 -13.00 0.68
N ASN A 124 -11.76 -12.22 1.16
CA ASN A 124 -12.86 -11.71 0.34
C ASN A 124 -12.34 -10.58 -0.56
N TRP A 125 -11.68 -10.95 -1.65
CA TRP A 125 -11.18 -10.00 -2.63
C TRP A 125 -12.33 -9.26 -3.36
N PRO A 126 -12.10 -8.03 -3.85
CA PRO A 126 -13.05 -7.31 -4.70
C PRO A 126 -13.51 -8.16 -5.88
N THR A 127 -14.75 -7.97 -6.34
CA THR A 127 -15.26 -8.65 -7.55
C THR A 127 -14.35 -8.38 -8.74
N GLY A 128 -13.80 -9.44 -9.34
CA GLY A 128 -12.88 -9.36 -10.48
C GLY A 128 -11.40 -9.35 -10.10
N ALA A 129 -11.06 -9.18 -8.81
CA ALA A 129 -9.70 -9.36 -8.31
C ALA A 129 -9.43 -10.85 -8.06
N GLN A 130 -8.84 -11.52 -9.04
CA GLN A 130 -8.50 -12.94 -9.01
C GLN A 130 -7.11 -13.17 -9.61
N ASP A 131 -6.56 -14.37 -9.40
CA ASP A 131 -5.27 -14.75 -9.95
C ASP A 131 -5.14 -14.40 -11.43
N ARG A 132 -4.07 -13.66 -11.77
CA ARG A 132 -3.75 -13.22 -13.14
C ARG A 132 -4.77 -12.28 -13.80
N MET A 133 -5.83 -11.90 -13.11
CA MET A 133 -6.79 -10.94 -13.64
C MET A 133 -6.25 -9.50 -13.55
N PRO A 134 -6.67 -8.61 -14.47
CA PRO A 134 -6.19 -7.23 -14.49
C PRO A 134 -6.48 -6.48 -13.19
N LEU A 135 -5.55 -5.63 -12.79
CA LEU A 135 -5.74 -4.66 -11.73
C LEU A 135 -6.73 -3.58 -12.19
N LYS A 136 -7.59 -3.14 -11.29
CA LYS A 136 -8.59 -2.12 -11.56
C LYS A 136 -8.69 -1.14 -10.40
N MET A 137 -8.82 0.15 -10.67
CA MET A 137 -8.96 1.17 -9.63
C MET A 137 -10.16 0.89 -8.69
N GLU A 138 -11.24 0.30 -9.22
CA GLU A 138 -12.40 -0.12 -8.44
C GLU A 138 -12.06 -1.12 -7.33
N HIS A 139 -10.96 -1.87 -7.48
CA HIS A 139 -10.49 -2.78 -6.43
C HIS A 139 -9.96 -2.01 -5.21
N ASP A 140 -9.25 -0.90 -5.41
CA ASP A 140 -8.83 -0.04 -4.31
C ASP A 140 -10.03 0.70 -3.69
N ILE A 141 -10.99 1.14 -4.52
CA ILE A 141 -12.24 1.77 -4.03
C ILE A 141 -13.04 0.81 -3.17
N TYR A 142 -13.11 -0.48 -3.54
CA TYR A 142 -13.72 -1.50 -2.70
C TYR A 142 -13.05 -1.56 -1.33
N TRP A 143 -11.72 -1.58 -1.29
CA TRP A 143 -10.97 -1.61 -0.03
C TRP A 143 -11.13 -0.34 0.80
N LEU A 144 -11.15 0.84 0.18
CA LEU A 144 -11.45 2.09 0.88
C LEU A 144 -12.84 2.06 1.50
N ASN A 145 -13.85 1.56 0.80
CA ASN A 145 -15.20 1.40 1.35
C ASN A 145 -15.25 0.37 2.49
N TYR A 146 -14.47 -0.72 2.39
CA TYR A 146 -14.35 -1.72 3.45
C TYR A 146 -13.67 -1.15 4.71
N LEU A 147 -12.73 -0.21 4.53
CA LEU A 147 -12.01 0.45 5.60
C LEU A 147 -12.77 1.63 6.23
N LYS A 148 -13.96 2.03 5.76
CA LYS A 148 -14.66 3.24 6.24
C LYS A 148 -15.52 3.00 7.49
#